data_AF-A0A935H398-F1
#
_entry.id   AF-A0A935H398-F1
#
_cell.length_a   1.000
_cell.length_b   1.000
_cell.length_c   1.000
_cell.angle_alpha   90.00
_cell.angle_beta   90.00
_cell.angle_gamma   90.00
#
_symmetry.space_group_name_H-M   'P 1'
#
loop_
_entity.id
_entity.type
_entity.pdbx_description
1 polymer ?
#
loop_
_entity_poly.entity_id
_entity_poly.type
_entity_poly.pdbx_seq_one_letter_code
_entity_poly.pdbx_strand_id
1 'polypeptide(L)'
;MLPMALVCCCKHDRINKILVTALLAVLGNVAMAASGWSLVDGSYQTILANKSSELVVWRLAENQEVMVLDFPSMAQQGRTFNRITQLIEQFSEPYKRVLTMDELQKYFEAIRRNDANFAYGHDVLVSELVLFYNLVDRDKVELFPEELALRDFLIEQNLVRVWRGIYQSTKPDQVLISVPQIRERGESEPRITAQARRAVMLHELAHGEYYTNVYYARYCRKYWSDILTDNQREIFSRFLSKYNYDVNRQELLVNEMQAYLMFTPDPHSFSAEKLGITETELNLMRKSFRNGRPPTKLPLSE
;
A
#
# COMPACT_ATOMS: atom_id res chain seq x y z
N MET A 1 -63.03 45.71 -17.41
CA MET A 1 -63.10 44.34 -16.85
C MET A 1 -64.18 43.60 -17.62
N LEU A 2 -63.79 42.73 -18.54
CA LEU A 2 -64.66 41.90 -19.38
C LEU A 2 -64.31 40.44 -19.08
N PRO A 3 -65.30 39.59 -18.72
CA PRO A 3 -65.10 38.16 -18.44
C PRO A 3 -65.51 37.30 -19.65
N MET A 4 -64.94 36.09 -19.77
CA MET A 4 -65.41 35.00 -20.64
C MET A 4 -64.88 33.68 -20.04
N ALA A 5 -65.71 32.87 -19.39
CA ALA A 5 -66.61 31.84 -19.94
C ALA A 5 -65.84 30.71 -20.67
N LEU A 6 -65.55 29.57 -20.02
CA LEU A 6 -66.35 28.34 -19.79
C LEU A 6 -66.66 27.50 -21.05
N VAL A 7 -66.54 26.17 -20.88
CA VAL A 7 -67.24 25.04 -21.54
C VAL A 7 -66.37 24.03 -22.31
N CYS A 8 -66.67 22.77 -22.00
CA CYS A 8 -66.17 21.50 -22.52
C CYS A 8 -67.11 20.96 -23.63
N CYS A 9 -66.60 20.20 -24.62
CA CYS A 9 -67.06 18.85 -25.05
C CYS A 9 -66.86 18.51 -26.56
N CYS A 10 -66.19 17.36 -26.80
CA CYS A 10 -66.24 16.36 -27.90
C CYS A 10 -66.48 16.69 -29.40
N LYS A 11 -65.52 16.29 -30.26
CA LYS A 11 -65.57 15.14 -31.22
C LYS A 11 -64.52 15.29 -32.34
N HIS A 12 -63.64 14.30 -32.55
CA HIS A 12 -63.46 13.58 -33.83
C HIS A 12 -62.30 12.58 -33.75
N ASP A 13 -62.42 11.55 -34.59
CA ASP A 13 -61.83 10.23 -34.49
C ASP A 13 -60.63 10.07 -35.46
N ARG A 14 -59.65 9.24 -35.05
CA ARG A 14 -58.60 8.52 -35.82
C ARG A 14 -57.52 9.29 -36.62
N ILE A 15 -56.26 8.98 -36.33
CA ILE A 15 -55.36 8.10 -37.13
C ILE A 15 -53.93 8.17 -36.55
N ASN A 16 -53.37 7.00 -36.25
CA ASN A 16 -51.97 6.63 -36.04
C ASN A 16 -50.88 7.72 -36.07
N LYS A 17 -50.17 7.85 -34.94
CA LYS A 17 -48.69 7.79 -34.93
C LYS A 17 -48.22 7.32 -33.56
N ILE A 18 -47.66 6.12 -33.56
CA ILE A 18 -46.83 5.56 -32.50
C ILE A 18 -45.70 6.57 -32.23
N LEU A 19 -45.65 7.16 -31.05
CA LEU A 19 -44.45 7.78 -30.51
C LEU A 19 -44.02 6.94 -29.31
N VAL A 20 -43.10 6.01 -29.57
CA VAL A 20 -42.29 5.37 -28.54
C VAL A 20 -41.46 6.48 -27.90
N THR A 21 -41.82 6.88 -26.68
CA THR A 21 -40.97 7.76 -25.88
C THR A 21 -39.81 6.90 -25.39
N ALA A 22 -38.69 6.95 -26.13
CA ALA A 22 -37.45 6.32 -25.72
C ALA A 22 -36.94 7.01 -24.45
N LEU A 23 -36.81 6.20 -23.41
CA LEU A 23 -36.06 6.48 -22.19
C LEU A 23 -34.62 6.83 -22.58
N LEU A 24 -34.22 8.10 -22.48
CA LEU A 24 -32.81 8.48 -22.50
C LEU A 24 -32.25 8.29 -21.09
N ALA A 25 -31.82 7.06 -20.80
CA ALA A 25 -30.90 6.82 -19.71
C ALA A 25 -29.59 7.54 -20.06
N VAL A 26 -29.28 8.61 -19.33
CA VAL A 26 -27.95 9.20 -19.30
C VAL A 26 -27.02 8.19 -18.64
N LEU A 27 -26.51 7.24 -19.42
CA LEU A 27 -25.32 6.49 -19.05
C LEU A 27 -24.17 7.48 -19.12
N GLY A 28 -23.81 8.03 -17.96
CA GLY A 28 -22.55 8.73 -17.80
C GLY A 28 -21.43 7.75 -18.12
N ASN A 29 -20.86 7.84 -19.32
CA ASN A 29 -19.54 7.30 -19.59
C ASN A 29 -18.57 8.12 -18.73
N VAL A 30 -18.27 7.63 -17.54
CA VAL A 30 -17.05 8.01 -16.85
C VAL A 30 -15.93 7.44 -17.72
N ALA A 31 -15.39 8.26 -18.61
CA ALA A 31 -14.14 7.94 -19.27
C ALA A 31 -13.11 7.78 -18.15
N MET A 32 -12.74 6.53 -17.84
CA MET A 32 -11.60 6.28 -16.97
C MET A 32 -10.39 6.87 -17.69
N ALA A 33 -9.80 7.92 -17.12
CA ALA A 33 -8.50 8.37 -17.57
C ALA A 33 -7.55 7.19 -17.38
N ALA A 34 -6.77 6.84 -18.40
CA ALA A 34 -5.69 5.88 -18.22
C ALA A 34 -4.81 6.41 -17.09
N SER A 35 -4.40 5.54 -16.17
CA SER A 35 -3.59 5.93 -15.00
C SER A 35 -2.28 6.63 -15.38
N GLY A 36 -1.85 6.49 -16.63
CA GLY A 36 -0.58 6.95 -17.14
C GLY A 36 0.59 6.09 -16.66
N TRP A 37 0.33 5.07 -15.83
CA TRP A 37 1.35 4.22 -15.24
C TRP A 37 1.53 2.97 -16.10
N SER A 38 2.76 2.77 -16.57
CA SER A 38 3.11 1.56 -17.29
C SER A 38 3.42 0.43 -16.30
N LEU A 39 2.80 -0.73 -16.54
CA LEU A 39 3.14 -1.98 -15.85
C LEU A 39 4.09 -2.80 -16.72
N VAL A 40 5.27 -3.09 -16.19
CA VAL A 40 6.33 -3.85 -16.88
C VAL A 40 6.81 -5.01 -16.02
N ASP A 41 7.27 -6.11 -16.63
CA ASP A 41 7.88 -7.21 -15.90
C ASP A 41 9.37 -6.93 -15.64
N GLY A 42 9.86 -7.28 -14.45
CA GLY A 42 11.27 -7.12 -14.11
C GLY A 42 11.71 -8.01 -12.95
N SER A 43 12.97 -8.46 -12.99
CA SER A 43 13.60 -9.14 -11.86
C SER A 43 14.00 -8.14 -10.77
N TYR A 44 14.26 -8.63 -9.57
CA TYR A 44 14.81 -7.82 -8.48
C TYR A 44 16.04 -6.99 -8.92
N GLN A 45 16.97 -7.59 -9.65
CA GLN A 45 18.19 -6.90 -10.10
C GLN A 45 17.88 -5.81 -11.12
N THR A 46 16.92 -6.05 -12.03
CA THR A 46 16.49 -5.05 -13.02
C THR A 46 15.85 -3.84 -12.33
N ILE A 47 14.94 -4.07 -11.39
CA ILE A 47 14.24 -3.00 -10.67
C ILE A 47 15.22 -2.22 -9.77
N LEU A 48 16.12 -2.92 -9.07
CA LEU A 48 17.11 -2.27 -8.21
C LEU A 48 18.03 -1.33 -9.00
N ALA A 49 18.43 -1.73 -10.20
CA ALA A 49 19.30 -0.97 -11.10
C ALA A 49 18.56 0.12 -11.89
N ASN A 50 17.23 0.11 -11.91
CA ASN A 50 16.42 1.06 -12.65
C ASN A 50 16.66 2.51 -12.18
N LYS A 51 16.65 3.42 -13.15
CA LYS A 51 16.66 4.86 -12.93
C LYS A 51 15.72 5.52 -13.92
N SER A 52 14.72 6.21 -13.41
CA SER A 52 13.68 6.88 -14.19
C SER A 52 13.31 8.20 -13.52
N SER A 53 13.05 9.24 -14.31
CA SER A 53 12.47 10.49 -13.82
C SER A 53 10.98 10.39 -13.52
N GLU A 54 10.35 9.27 -13.91
CA GLU A 54 8.93 8.99 -13.74
C GLU A 54 8.74 7.72 -12.90
N LEU A 55 7.56 7.59 -12.29
CA LEU A 55 7.15 6.36 -11.61
C LEU A 55 7.08 5.21 -12.63
N VAL A 56 7.69 4.09 -12.29
CA VAL A 56 7.56 2.83 -13.05
C VAL A 56 6.94 1.78 -12.14
N VAL A 57 5.89 1.10 -12.61
CA VAL A 57 5.30 -0.01 -11.87
C VAL A 57 5.82 -1.31 -12.46
N TRP A 58 6.44 -2.12 -11.60
CA TRP A 58 7.01 -3.39 -11.99
C TRP A 58 6.17 -4.53 -11.43
N ARG A 59 5.91 -5.55 -12.25
CA ARG A 59 5.48 -6.86 -11.78
C ARG A 59 6.73 -7.69 -11.53
N LEU A 60 6.92 -8.17 -10.31
CA LEU A 60 8.15 -8.85 -9.93
C LEU A 60 8.22 -10.24 -10.60
N ALA A 61 9.28 -10.51 -11.35
CA ALA A 61 9.47 -11.76 -12.07
C ALA A 61 9.52 -12.99 -11.13
N GLU A 62 10.12 -12.81 -9.96
CA GLU A 62 10.29 -13.86 -8.94
C GLU A 62 8.98 -14.18 -8.21
N ASN A 63 8.05 -13.22 -8.15
CA ASN A 63 6.76 -13.34 -7.49
C ASN A 63 5.72 -12.38 -8.12
N GLN A 64 4.91 -12.91 -9.02
CA GLN A 64 3.96 -12.13 -9.83
C GLN A 64 2.78 -11.55 -9.04
N GLU A 65 2.61 -11.95 -7.78
CA GLU A 65 1.65 -11.38 -6.83
C GLU A 65 2.20 -10.14 -6.10
N VAL A 66 3.43 -9.72 -6.42
CA VAL A 66 4.03 -8.48 -5.90
C VAL A 66 4.22 -7.49 -7.05
N MET A 67 3.70 -6.29 -6.87
CA MET A 67 4.00 -5.14 -7.73
C MET A 67 4.87 -4.13 -6.98
N VAL A 68 5.92 -3.66 -7.64
CA VAL A 68 6.87 -2.68 -7.11
C VAL A 68 6.65 -1.34 -7.78
N LEU A 69 6.22 -0.34 -7.02
CA LEU A 69 6.08 1.04 -7.46
C LEU A 69 7.41 1.76 -7.18
N ASP A 70 8.16 2.04 -8.24
CA ASP A 70 9.52 2.59 -8.18
C ASP A 70 9.51 4.12 -8.35
N PHE A 71 9.46 4.84 -7.22
CA PHE A 71 9.22 6.28 -7.22
C PHE A 71 10.48 7.13 -7.46
N PRO A 72 10.40 8.15 -8.34
CA PRO A 72 11.50 9.10 -8.53
C PRO A 72 11.65 10.09 -7.36
N SER A 73 10.60 10.26 -6.54
CA SER A 73 10.55 11.21 -5.42
C SER A 73 9.87 10.59 -4.20
N MET A 74 10.44 10.87 -3.02
CA MET A 74 9.85 10.50 -1.74
C MET A 74 8.54 11.24 -1.48
N ALA A 75 8.43 12.48 -1.95
CA ALA A 75 7.21 13.27 -1.78
C ALA A 75 6.05 12.69 -2.60
N GLN A 76 6.33 12.22 -3.82
CA GLN A 76 5.33 11.53 -4.64
C GLN A 76 4.91 10.19 -4.00
N GLN A 77 5.86 9.39 -3.50
CA GLN A 77 5.58 8.17 -2.76
C GLN A 77 4.68 8.46 -1.55
N GLY A 78 5.04 9.47 -0.76
CA GLY A 78 4.30 9.86 0.42
C GLY A 78 2.86 10.30 0.14
N ARG A 79 2.65 11.16 -0.86
CA ARG A 79 1.29 11.57 -1.28
C ARG A 79 0.46 10.40 -1.83
N THR A 80 1.11 9.34 -2.28
CA THR A 80 0.43 8.11 -2.73
C THR A 80 0.06 7.19 -1.57
N PHE A 81 0.95 6.99 -0.60
CA PHE A 81 0.85 5.89 0.38
C PHE A 81 0.76 6.29 1.85
N ASN A 82 1.17 7.50 2.26
CA ASN A 82 1.20 7.85 3.68
C ASN A 82 -0.18 7.80 4.32
N ARG A 83 -1.21 8.23 3.59
CA ARG A 83 -2.56 8.30 4.14
C ARG A 83 -3.19 6.93 4.35
N ILE A 84 -2.99 5.99 3.42
CA ILE A 84 -3.41 4.60 3.61
C ILE A 84 -2.58 3.91 4.69
N THR A 85 -1.27 4.15 4.75
CA THR A 85 -0.39 3.62 5.80
C THR A 85 -0.86 4.06 7.18
N GLN A 86 -1.14 5.35 7.32
CA GLN A 86 -1.69 5.91 8.53
C GLN A 86 -3.06 5.27 8.89
N LEU A 87 -3.94 5.02 7.92
CA LEU A 87 -5.23 4.32 8.14
C LEU A 87 -5.06 2.86 8.60
N ILE A 88 -4.15 2.09 8.00
CA ILE A 88 -3.97 0.67 8.34
C ILE A 88 -3.29 0.50 9.71
N GLU A 89 -2.43 1.46 10.07
CA GLU A 89 -1.74 1.53 11.36
C GLU A 89 -2.58 2.16 12.49
N GLN A 90 -3.65 2.91 12.17
CA GLN A 90 -4.63 3.38 13.17
C GLN A 90 -5.30 2.18 13.87
N PHE A 91 -4.99 2.00 15.15
CA PHE A 91 -5.51 0.88 15.95
C PHE A 91 -6.44 1.30 17.10
N SER A 92 -6.22 2.47 17.70
CA SER A 92 -6.99 2.92 18.88
C SER A 92 -8.34 3.56 18.53
N GLU A 93 -8.63 3.76 17.25
CA GLU A 93 -9.85 4.42 16.82
C GLU A 93 -10.99 3.39 16.69
N PRO A 94 -12.09 3.53 17.46
CA PRO A 94 -13.23 2.61 17.38
C PRO A 94 -13.89 2.61 16.00
N TYR A 95 -13.68 3.69 15.23
CA TYR A 95 -14.15 3.84 13.87
C TYR A 95 -13.00 4.30 12.97
N LYS A 96 -12.50 3.39 12.13
CA LYS A 96 -11.50 3.74 11.13
C LYS A 96 -12.05 4.82 10.20
N ARG A 97 -11.22 5.86 9.99
CA ARG A 97 -11.52 6.98 9.10
C ARG A 97 -10.25 7.41 8.37
N VAL A 98 -10.44 7.87 7.15
CA VAL A 98 -9.36 8.46 6.36
C VAL A 98 -9.22 9.93 6.77
N LEU A 99 -7.99 10.37 7.02
CA LEU A 99 -7.73 11.77 7.35
C LEU A 99 -7.98 12.68 6.13
N THR A 100 -8.55 13.85 6.35
CA THR A 100 -8.54 14.91 5.31
C THR A 100 -7.12 15.43 5.11
N MET A 101 -6.90 16.23 4.07
CA MET A 101 -5.58 16.84 3.80
C MET A 101 -5.09 17.67 4.99
N ASP A 102 -5.97 18.51 5.55
CA ASP A 102 -5.65 19.35 6.72
C ASP A 102 -5.34 18.52 7.97
N GLU A 103 -6.06 17.41 8.17
CA GLU A 103 -5.83 16.51 9.30
C GLU A 103 -4.53 15.74 9.16
N LEU A 104 -4.22 15.26 7.95
CA LEU A 104 -2.95 14.58 7.65
C LEU A 104 -1.77 15.54 7.85
N GLN A 105 -1.90 16.80 7.43
CA GLN A 105 -0.87 17.82 7.65
C GLN A 105 -0.64 18.09 9.15
N LYS A 106 -1.71 18.25 9.93
CA LYS A 106 -1.61 18.39 11.40
C LYS A 106 -0.99 17.16 12.06
N TYR A 107 -1.33 15.97 11.55
CA TYR A 107 -0.75 14.72 12.02
C TYR A 107 0.77 14.71 11.77
N PHE A 108 1.23 15.05 10.55
CA PHE A 108 2.64 15.16 10.22
C PHE A 108 3.38 16.18 11.10
N GLU A 109 2.79 17.35 11.33
CA GLU A 109 3.34 18.36 12.23
C GLU A 109 3.52 17.82 13.66
N ALA A 110 2.52 17.09 14.18
CA ALA A 110 2.55 16.52 15.52
C ALA A 110 3.69 15.50 15.70
N ILE A 111 3.95 14.68 14.67
CA ILE A 111 5.03 13.69 14.70
C ILE A 111 6.36 14.21 14.12
N ARG A 112 6.43 15.49 13.75
CA ARG A 112 7.58 16.16 13.12
C ARG A 112 8.08 15.43 11.86
N ARG A 113 7.13 14.97 11.04
CA ARG A 113 7.37 14.36 9.73
C ARG A 113 6.72 15.20 8.62
N ASN A 114 6.91 14.77 7.38
CA ASN A 114 6.25 15.29 6.19
C ASN A 114 6.10 14.15 5.16
N ASP A 115 5.54 14.47 3.99
CA ASP A 115 5.32 13.48 2.93
C ASP A 115 6.57 12.65 2.60
N ALA A 116 7.73 13.30 2.56
CA ALA A 116 8.98 12.71 2.08
C ALA A 116 9.80 11.96 3.14
N ASN A 117 9.38 11.99 4.41
CA ASN A 117 10.12 11.34 5.48
C ASN A 117 9.26 10.58 6.49
N PHE A 118 7.97 10.40 6.20
CA PHE A 118 7.05 9.58 7.00
C PHE A 118 7.50 8.11 7.03
N ALA A 119 7.64 7.50 5.85
CA ALA A 119 8.18 6.16 5.67
C ALA A 119 9.11 6.11 4.44
N TYR A 120 10.06 5.17 4.44
CA TYR A 120 11.00 4.99 3.33
C TYR A 120 10.50 4.01 2.26
N GLY A 121 9.68 3.04 2.66
CA GLY A 121 8.94 2.14 1.79
C GLY A 121 7.55 1.94 2.39
N HIS A 122 6.71 1.25 1.64
CA HIS A 122 5.35 0.90 2.07
C HIS A 122 4.99 -0.45 1.45
N ASP A 123 4.33 -1.31 2.21
CA ASP A 123 3.63 -2.51 1.74
C ASP A 123 2.13 -2.34 1.99
N VAL A 124 1.32 -2.60 0.95
CA VAL A 124 -0.14 -2.47 1.05
C VAL A 124 -0.83 -3.57 0.25
N LEU A 125 -1.80 -4.23 0.86
CA LEU A 125 -2.65 -5.20 0.16
C LEU A 125 -3.71 -4.50 -0.68
N VAL A 126 -4.10 -5.10 -1.82
CA VAL A 126 -5.22 -4.62 -2.63
C VAL A 126 -6.51 -4.54 -1.81
N SER A 127 -6.73 -5.47 -0.86
CA SER A 127 -7.88 -5.42 0.05
C SER A 127 -7.86 -4.19 0.98
N GLU A 128 -6.69 -3.74 1.41
CA GLU A 128 -6.53 -2.53 2.24
C GLU A 128 -6.78 -1.26 1.42
N LEU A 129 -6.34 -1.24 0.15
CA LEU A 129 -6.66 -0.16 -0.79
C LEU A 129 -8.17 -0.06 -1.05
N VAL A 130 -8.85 -1.20 -1.16
CA VAL A 130 -10.31 -1.25 -1.30
C VAL A 130 -11.00 -0.70 -0.04
N LEU A 131 -10.51 -1.05 1.16
CA LEU A 131 -11.00 -0.44 2.40
C LEU A 131 -10.82 1.08 2.36
N PHE A 132 -9.61 1.54 2.02
CA PHE A 132 -9.29 2.96 1.93
C PHE A 132 -10.25 3.72 0.99
N TYR A 133 -10.42 3.29 -0.26
CA TYR A 133 -11.28 3.99 -1.22
C TYR A 133 -12.77 3.95 -0.83
N ASN A 134 -13.24 2.87 -0.21
CA ASN A 134 -14.61 2.81 0.30
C ASN A 134 -14.82 3.78 1.48
N LEU A 135 -13.82 3.95 2.36
CA LEU A 135 -13.89 4.93 3.46
C LEU A 135 -13.82 6.37 2.94
N VAL A 136 -12.95 6.63 1.96
CA VAL A 136 -12.88 7.92 1.25
C VAL A 136 -14.23 8.30 0.68
N ASP A 137 -14.89 7.39 -0.06
CA ASP A 137 -16.19 7.70 -0.66
C ASP A 137 -17.32 7.82 0.39
N ARG A 138 -17.31 6.98 1.43
CA ARG A 138 -18.25 7.06 2.55
C ARG A 138 -18.19 8.44 3.22
N ASP A 139 -16.97 8.90 3.52
CA ASP A 139 -16.72 10.11 4.31
C ASP A 139 -16.56 11.37 3.44
N LYS A 140 -16.67 11.24 2.11
CA LYS A 140 -16.50 12.32 1.14
C LYS A 140 -15.17 13.05 1.29
N VAL A 141 -14.12 12.30 1.57
CA VAL A 141 -12.75 12.81 1.64
C VAL A 141 -12.22 13.03 0.22
N GLU A 142 -11.60 14.17 -0.02
CA GLU A 142 -10.94 14.43 -1.31
C GLU A 142 -9.65 13.61 -1.44
N LEU A 143 -9.44 13.02 -2.62
CA LEU A 143 -8.24 12.27 -2.98
C LEU A 143 -7.17 13.21 -3.54
N PHE A 144 -5.91 12.95 -3.22
CA PHE A 144 -4.78 13.54 -3.94
C PHE A 144 -4.76 13.05 -5.40
N PRO A 145 -4.18 13.84 -6.32
CA PRO A 145 -3.96 13.38 -7.69
C PRO A 145 -3.23 12.04 -7.78
N GLU A 146 -2.25 11.80 -6.91
CA GLU A 146 -1.50 10.54 -6.85
C GLU A 146 -2.36 9.35 -6.40
N GLU A 147 -3.27 9.54 -5.45
CA GLU A 147 -4.18 8.49 -5.01
C GLU A 147 -5.27 8.21 -6.05
N LEU A 148 -5.71 9.24 -6.80
CA LEU A 148 -6.59 9.05 -7.96
C LEU A 148 -5.88 8.22 -9.04
N ALA A 149 -4.62 8.53 -9.35
CA ALA A 149 -3.83 7.77 -10.30
C ALA A 149 -3.64 6.31 -9.85
N LEU A 150 -3.37 6.07 -8.56
CA LEU A 150 -3.31 4.72 -7.99
C LEU A 150 -4.64 3.99 -8.13
N ARG A 151 -5.76 4.63 -7.79
CA ARG A 151 -7.11 4.04 -7.96
C ARG A 151 -7.35 3.61 -9.40
N ASP A 152 -7.09 4.51 -10.33
CA ASP A 152 -7.34 4.29 -11.76
C ASP A 152 -6.44 3.17 -12.28
N PHE A 153 -5.18 3.11 -11.82
CA PHE A 153 -4.26 2.01 -12.11
C PHE A 153 -4.79 0.66 -11.60
N LEU A 154 -5.27 0.60 -10.35
CA LEU A 154 -5.82 -0.63 -9.77
C LEU A 154 -7.04 -1.16 -10.54
N ILE A 155 -7.88 -0.24 -11.06
CA ILE A 155 -9.04 -0.60 -11.89
C ILE A 155 -8.59 -1.06 -13.28
N GLU A 156 -7.67 -0.33 -13.91
CA GLU A 156 -7.10 -0.64 -15.22
C GLU A 156 -6.44 -2.03 -15.22
N GLN A 157 -5.71 -2.38 -14.16
CA GLN A 157 -5.08 -3.68 -13.99
C GLN A 157 -6.04 -4.79 -13.50
N ASN A 158 -7.34 -4.48 -13.38
CA ASN A 158 -8.37 -5.41 -12.90
C ASN A 158 -8.04 -6.02 -11.53
N LEU A 159 -7.44 -5.23 -10.64
CA LEU A 159 -7.17 -5.57 -9.23
C LEU A 159 -8.33 -5.13 -8.32
N VAL A 160 -8.98 -4.05 -8.74
CA VAL A 160 -10.16 -3.50 -8.12
C VAL A 160 -11.24 -3.34 -9.18
N ARG A 161 -12.48 -3.64 -8.82
CA ARG A 161 -13.66 -3.34 -9.62
C ARG A 161 -14.61 -2.47 -8.82
N VAL A 162 -15.38 -1.63 -9.51
CA VAL A 162 -16.43 -0.82 -8.89
C VAL A 162 -17.78 -1.40 -9.27
N TRP A 163 -18.58 -1.77 -8.28
CA TRP A 163 -19.95 -2.26 -8.50
C TRP A 163 -20.93 -1.48 -7.64
N ARG A 164 -21.90 -0.82 -8.29
CA ARG A 164 -22.90 0.05 -7.64
C ARG A 164 -22.27 1.08 -6.69
N GLY A 165 -21.14 1.67 -7.10
CA GLY A 165 -20.41 2.68 -6.31
C GLY A 165 -19.52 2.10 -5.19
N ILE A 166 -19.45 0.78 -5.04
CA ILE A 166 -18.63 0.13 -4.01
C ILE A 166 -17.39 -0.49 -4.66
N TYR A 167 -16.22 -0.20 -4.11
CA TYR A 167 -14.96 -0.81 -4.53
C TYR A 167 -14.87 -2.24 -4.00
N GLN A 168 -14.43 -3.17 -4.84
CA GLN A 168 -14.24 -4.58 -4.51
C GLN A 168 -12.91 -5.07 -5.06
N SER A 169 -12.15 -5.80 -4.24
CA SER A 169 -10.90 -6.44 -4.69
C SER A 169 -11.22 -7.68 -5.53
N THR A 170 -10.56 -7.82 -6.67
CA THR A 170 -10.55 -9.08 -7.45
C THR A 170 -9.41 -10.00 -7.01
N LYS A 171 -8.33 -9.41 -6.47
CA LYS A 171 -7.14 -10.10 -5.95
C LYS A 171 -6.76 -9.53 -4.58
N PRO A 172 -7.48 -9.87 -3.51
CA PRO A 172 -7.35 -9.23 -2.19
C PRO A 172 -5.96 -9.35 -1.56
N ASP A 173 -5.26 -10.44 -1.86
CA ASP A 173 -3.96 -10.80 -1.27
C ASP A 173 -2.77 -10.35 -2.13
N GLN A 174 -3.02 -9.70 -3.27
CA GLN A 174 -1.94 -9.13 -4.08
C GLN A 174 -1.36 -7.90 -3.36
N VAL A 175 -0.03 -7.77 -3.37
CA VAL A 175 0.69 -6.74 -2.62
C VAL A 175 1.25 -5.70 -3.58
N LEU A 176 1.07 -4.43 -3.22
CA LEU A 176 1.79 -3.31 -3.79
C LEU A 176 2.85 -2.89 -2.79
N ILE A 177 4.11 -2.88 -3.23
CA ILE A 177 5.20 -2.30 -2.45
C ILE A 177 5.70 -1.03 -3.12
N SER A 178 6.13 -0.06 -2.34
CA SER A 178 6.75 1.17 -2.84
C SER A 178 8.21 1.25 -2.43
N VAL A 179 9.05 1.67 -3.38
CA VAL A 179 10.48 1.85 -3.15
C VAL A 179 10.96 3.15 -3.78
N PRO A 180 11.87 3.88 -3.13
CA PRO A 180 12.38 5.13 -3.67
C PRO A 180 13.64 4.92 -4.50
N GLN A 181 13.77 5.68 -5.58
CA GLN A 181 14.99 5.71 -6.40
C GLN A 181 16.16 6.38 -5.68
N ILE A 182 17.38 6.03 -6.12
CA ILE A 182 18.61 6.67 -5.65
C ILE A 182 18.54 8.15 -5.99
N ARG A 183 18.79 8.99 -4.99
CA ARG A 183 18.74 10.44 -5.15
C ARG A 183 19.62 11.14 -4.14
N GLU A 184 20.11 12.31 -4.53
CA GLU A 184 20.82 13.20 -3.63
C GLU A 184 19.86 13.93 -2.69
N ARG A 185 20.41 14.53 -1.63
CA ARG A 185 19.61 15.30 -0.67
C ARG A 185 19.00 16.51 -1.35
N GLY A 186 17.68 16.67 -1.24
CA GLY A 186 16.96 17.88 -1.65
C GLY A 186 16.61 18.76 -0.45
N GLU A 187 15.94 19.89 -0.69
CA GLU A 187 15.49 20.80 0.37
C GLU A 187 14.49 20.14 1.33
N SER A 188 13.53 19.39 0.78
CA SER A 188 12.45 18.74 1.53
C SER A 188 12.52 17.21 1.54
N GLU A 189 13.49 16.62 0.85
CA GLU A 189 13.57 15.17 0.67
C GLU A 189 14.95 14.61 1.10
N PRO A 190 14.98 13.48 1.83
CA PRO A 190 16.23 12.86 2.27
C PRO A 190 17.05 12.31 1.10
N ARG A 191 18.35 12.15 1.34
CA ARG A 191 19.25 11.41 0.45
C ARG A 191 18.90 9.93 0.49
N ILE A 192 18.82 9.29 -0.67
CA ILE A 192 18.70 7.83 -0.80
C ILE A 192 19.95 7.32 -1.48
N THR A 193 20.81 6.64 -0.72
CA THR A 193 22.02 5.99 -1.25
C THR A 193 21.66 4.67 -1.93
N ALA A 194 22.58 4.12 -2.73
CA ALA A 194 22.39 2.78 -3.32
C ALA A 194 22.20 1.69 -2.24
N GLN A 195 22.93 1.80 -1.11
CA GLN A 195 22.79 0.88 0.01
C GLN A 195 21.41 1.02 0.67
N ALA A 196 20.93 2.25 0.89
CA ALA A 196 19.61 2.50 1.46
C ALA A 196 18.49 1.96 0.56
N ARG A 197 18.53 2.24 -0.75
CA ARG A 197 17.57 1.69 -1.72
C ARG A 197 17.55 0.16 -1.67
N ARG A 198 18.73 -0.48 -1.66
CA ARG A 198 18.83 -1.95 -1.56
C ARG A 198 18.21 -2.47 -0.26
N ALA A 199 18.48 -1.82 0.86
CA ALA A 199 17.94 -2.23 2.16
C ALA A 199 16.42 -2.09 2.21
N VAL A 200 15.88 -0.94 1.79
CA VAL A 200 14.42 -0.71 1.68
C VAL A 200 13.80 -1.74 0.75
N MET A 201 14.32 -1.89 -0.47
CA MET A 201 13.73 -2.82 -1.44
C MET A 201 13.70 -4.27 -0.95
N LEU A 202 14.76 -4.75 -0.29
CA LEU A 202 14.76 -6.10 0.27
C LEU A 202 13.79 -6.24 1.45
N HIS A 203 13.71 -5.22 2.30
CA HIS A 203 12.76 -5.19 3.42
C HIS A 203 11.32 -5.26 2.92
N GLU A 204 10.94 -4.38 1.98
CA GLU A 204 9.59 -4.36 1.41
C GLU A 204 9.25 -5.66 0.65
N LEU A 205 10.21 -6.21 -0.10
CA LEU A 205 10.02 -7.51 -0.75
C LEU A 205 9.81 -8.65 0.24
N ALA A 206 10.39 -8.56 1.44
CA ALA A 206 10.16 -9.55 2.49
C ALA A 206 8.72 -9.54 2.97
N HIS A 207 8.07 -8.37 3.06
CA HIS A 207 6.63 -8.27 3.33
C HIS A 207 5.81 -8.86 2.19
N GLY A 208 6.17 -8.52 0.94
CA GLY A 208 5.55 -9.11 -0.25
C GLY A 208 5.59 -10.64 -0.24
N GLU A 209 6.75 -11.23 0.06
CA GLU A 209 6.91 -12.67 0.23
C GLU A 209 6.07 -13.22 1.40
N TYR A 210 6.03 -12.51 2.54
CA TYR A 210 5.25 -12.93 3.70
C TYR A 210 3.75 -13.03 3.38
N TYR A 211 3.17 -12.05 2.69
CA TYR A 211 1.74 -12.10 2.37
C TYR A 211 1.38 -13.12 1.29
N THR A 212 2.24 -13.27 0.28
CA THR A 212 1.91 -14.04 -0.94
C THR A 212 2.39 -15.49 -0.90
N ASN A 213 3.37 -15.82 -0.06
CA ASN A 213 3.89 -17.18 0.10
C ASN A 213 3.43 -17.78 1.44
N VAL A 214 2.30 -18.50 1.41
CA VAL A 214 1.71 -19.11 2.61
C VAL A 214 2.65 -20.08 3.35
N TYR A 215 3.56 -20.74 2.65
CA TYR A 215 4.54 -21.63 3.28
C TYR A 215 5.61 -20.85 4.02
N TYR A 216 6.07 -19.74 3.45
CA TYR A 216 7.00 -18.82 4.10
C TYR A 216 6.36 -18.14 5.31
N ALA A 217 5.13 -17.63 5.18
CA ALA A 217 4.37 -17.05 6.28
C ALA A 217 4.24 -18.02 7.47
N ARG A 218 3.87 -19.28 7.18
CA ARG A 218 3.76 -20.34 8.19
C ARG A 218 5.11 -20.62 8.86
N TYR A 219 6.20 -20.64 8.08
CA TYR A 219 7.55 -20.78 8.62
C TYR A 219 7.89 -19.64 9.58
N CYS A 220 7.65 -18.38 9.20
CA CYS A 220 7.91 -17.21 10.03
C CYS A 220 7.10 -17.23 11.33
N ARG A 221 5.81 -17.59 11.27
CA ARG A 221 4.96 -17.76 12.46
C ARG A 221 5.51 -18.84 13.39
N LYS A 222 5.93 -19.99 12.84
CA LYS A 222 6.56 -21.07 13.61
C LYS A 222 7.88 -20.62 14.23
N TYR A 223 8.72 -19.92 13.48
CA TYR A 223 9.98 -19.42 13.97
C TYR A 223 9.77 -18.45 15.15
N TRP A 224 8.81 -17.53 15.01
CA TRP A 224 8.43 -16.62 16.08
C TRP A 224 7.92 -17.34 17.33
N SER A 225 6.98 -18.27 17.19
CA SER A 225 6.30 -18.92 18.33
C SER A 225 7.12 -20.04 18.98
N ASP A 226 7.77 -20.89 18.19
CA ASP A 226 8.36 -22.14 18.67
C ASP A 226 9.89 -22.07 18.77
N ILE A 227 10.56 -21.21 18.00
CA ILE A 227 12.03 -21.19 17.89
C ILE A 227 12.64 -20.03 18.65
N LEU A 228 12.06 -18.83 18.55
CA LEU A 228 12.48 -17.72 19.41
C LEU A 228 12.08 -18.01 20.86
N THR A 229 12.94 -17.60 21.78
CA THR A 229 12.62 -17.58 23.21
C THR A 229 11.68 -16.41 23.54
N ASP A 230 11.00 -16.48 24.69
CA ASP A 230 10.19 -15.35 25.19
C ASP A 230 11.00 -14.05 25.26
N ASN A 231 12.24 -14.13 25.74
CA ASN A 231 13.13 -12.97 25.83
C ASN A 231 13.45 -12.38 24.45
N GLN A 232 13.70 -13.22 23.44
CA GLN A 232 13.97 -12.76 22.08
C GLN A 232 12.74 -12.11 21.43
N ARG A 233 11.54 -12.69 21.63
CA ARG A 233 10.28 -12.06 21.19
C ARG A 233 10.06 -10.70 21.85
N GLU A 234 10.33 -10.59 23.15
CA GLU A 234 10.22 -9.35 23.90
C GLU A 234 11.22 -8.29 23.40
N ILE A 235 12.46 -8.70 23.06
CA ILE A 235 13.46 -7.81 22.45
C ILE A 235 12.96 -7.23 21.12
N PHE A 236 12.40 -8.06 20.23
CA PHE A 236 11.81 -7.59 18.98
C PHE A 236 10.61 -6.68 19.23
N SER A 237 9.72 -7.05 20.16
CA SER A 237 8.54 -6.24 20.50
C SER A 237 8.93 -4.84 20.99
N ARG A 238 9.94 -4.75 21.87
CA ARG A 238 10.49 -3.48 22.35
C ARG A 238 11.20 -2.68 21.26
N PHE A 239 11.90 -3.36 20.35
CA PHE A 239 12.50 -2.71 19.20
C PHE A 239 11.43 -2.08 18.32
N LEU A 240 10.40 -2.84 17.95
CA LEU A 240 9.30 -2.39 17.08
C LEU A 240 8.43 -1.32 17.76
N SER A 241 8.22 -1.38 19.07
CA SER A 241 7.48 -0.32 19.78
C SER A 241 8.15 1.06 19.68
N LYS A 242 9.49 1.13 19.52
CA LYS A 242 10.21 2.41 19.32
C LYS A 242 9.87 3.06 17.97
N TYR A 243 9.37 2.28 17.01
CA TYR A 243 8.91 2.74 15.71
C TYR A 243 7.37 2.90 15.68
N ASN A 244 6.72 2.86 16.84
CA ASN A 244 5.27 3.00 17.03
C ASN A 244 4.42 1.86 16.43
N TYR A 245 5.02 0.69 16.16
CA TYR A 245 4.25 -0.49 15.79
C TYR A 245 3.39 -1.00 16.96
N ASP A 246 2.20 -1.48 16.65
CA ASP A 246 1.30 -2.09 17.65
C ASP A 246 1.76 -3.50 18.01
N VAL A 247 2.37 -3.62 19.19
CA VAL A 247 2.89 -4.88 19.72
C VAL A 247 1.81 -5.88 20.13
N ASN A 248 0.52 -5.50 20.11
CA ASN A 248 -0.57 -6.44 20.35
C ASN A 248 -0.96 -7.22 19.09
N ARG A 249 -0.49 -6.80 17.90
CA ARG A 249 -0.74 -7.49 16.63
C ARG A 249 0.37 -8.49 16.34
N GLN A 250 0.16 -9.73 16.76
CA GLN A 250 1.14 -10.80 16.55
C GLN A 250 1.56 -10.95 15.08
N GLU A 251 0.62 -10.89 14.14
CA GLU A 251 0.93 -11.02 12.71
C GLU A 251 1.84 -9.90 12.21
N LEU A 252 1.65 -8.66 12.68
CA LEU A 252 2.53 -7.53 12.39
C LEU A 252 3.94 -7.81 12.94
N LEU A 253 4.04 -8.21 14.22
CA LEU A 253 5.34 -8.52 14.83
C LEU A 253 6.09 -9.63 14.09
N VAL A 254 5.40 -10.67 13.63
CA VAL A 254 6.02 -11.76 12.86
C VAL A 254 6.52 -11.24 11.51
N ASN A 255 5.71 -10.46 10.80
CA ASN A 255 6.04 -9.92 9.48
C ASN A 255 7.24 -8.94 9.56
N GLU A 256 7.24 -8.07 10.56
CA GLU A 256 8.33 -7.13 10.83
C GLU A 256 9.61 -7.85 11.27
N MET A 257 9.50 -8.80 12.20
CA MET A 257 10.65 -9.54 12.71
C MET A 257 11.41 -10.22 11.58
N GLN A 258 10.73 -10.90 10.66
CA GLN A 258 11.42 -11.59 9.57
C GLN A 258 12.09 -10.61 8.59
N ALA A 259 11.44 -9.47 8.28
CA ALA A 259 11.96 -8.44 7.39
C ALA A 259 13.23 -7.81 7.97
N TYR A 260 13.20 -7.45 9.27
CA TYR A 260 14.36 -6.92 9.96
C TYR A 260 15.48 -7.96 10.13
N LEU A 261 15.15 -9.15 10.64
CA LEU A 261 16.13 -10.18 10.96
C LEU A 261 16.92 -10.60 9.71
N MET A 262 16.24 -10.81 8.58
CA MET A 262 16.84 -11.46 7.40
C MET A 262 17.02 -10.55 6.17
N PHE A 263 16.27 -9.46 6.05
CA PHE A 263 16.23 -8.66 4.82
C PHE A 263 16.58 -7.18 5.00
N THR A 264 17.03 -6.81 6.20
CA THR A 264 17.51 -5.45 6.49
C THR A 264 19.01 -5.47 6.83
N PRO A 265 19.90 -5.55 5.82
CA PRO A 265 21.34 -5.70 6.02
C PRO A 265 22.05 -4.40 6.38
N ASP A 266 21.37 -3.26 6.30
CA ASP A 266 21.95 -1.96 6.66
C ASP A 266 21.99 -1.77 8.19
N PRO A 267 23.18 -1.66 8.81
CA PRO A 267 23.31 -1.51 10.26
C PRO A 267 22.72 -0.19 10.79
N HIS A 268 22.57 0.84 9.95
CA HIS A 268 21.90 2.09 10.36
C HIS A 268 20.40 1.89 10.54
N SER A 269 19.83 0.91 9.86
CA SER A 269 18.41 0.53 9.94
C SER A 269 18.20 -0.55 11.02
N PHE A 270 19.03 -1.60 11.04
CA PHE A 270 18.89 -2.73 11.97
C PHE A 270 20.24 -3.36 12.33
N SER A 271 20.49 -3.53 13.64
CA SER A 271 21.74 -4.06 14.18
C SER A 271 21.53 -4.70 15.56
N ALA A 272 22.52 -5.44 16.06
CA ALA A 272 22.45 -6.03 17.40
C ALA A 272 22.37 -4.93 18.48
N GLU A 273 23.08 -3.83 18.29
CA GLU A 273 23.04 -2.65 19.16
C GLU A 273 21.62 -2.08 19.29
N LYS A 274 20.89 -1.94 18.19
CA LYS A 274 19.50 -1.42 18.20
C LYS A 274 18.52 -2.34 18.93
N LEU A 275 18.77 -3.65 18.86
CA LEU A 275 18.05 -4.66 19.63
C LEU A 275 18.49 -4.73 21.10
N GLY A 276 19.67 -4.20 21.44
CA GLY A 276 20.25 -4.29 22.78
C GLY A 276 20.82 -5.67 23.10
N ILE A 277 21.34 -6.37 22.09
CA ILE A 277 21.95 -7.70 22.21
C ILE A 277 23.37 -7.72 21.63
N THR A 278 24.08 -8.84 21.79
CA THR A 278 25.39 -9.03 21.16
C THR A 278 25.27 -9.41 19.68
N GLU A 279 26.28 -9.08 18.88
CA GLU A 279 26.38 -9.54 17.48
C GLU A 279 26.37 -11.07 17.37
N THR A 280 26.97 -11.76 18.35
CA THR A 280 26.93 -13.22 18.42
C THR A 280 25.49 -13.73 18.54
N GLU A 281 24.66 -13.12 19.40
CA GLU A 281 23.27 -13.51 19.57
C GLU A 281 22.42 -13.24 18.32
N LEU A 282 22.58 -12.08 17.70
CA LEU A 282 21.90 -11.76 16.43
C LEU A 282 22.26 -12.76 15.33
N ASN A 283 23.56 -13.06 15.18
CA ASN A 283 24.03 -14.02 14.18
C ASN A 283 23.55 -15.45 14.47
N LEU A 284 23.40 -15.83 15.74
CA LEU A 284 22.79 -17.11 16.11
C LEU A 284 21.31 -17.18 15.72
N MET A 285 20.55 -16.10 15.91
CA MET A 285 19.16 -16.02 15.43
C MET A 285 19.10 -16.13 13.91
N ARG A 286 19.89 -15.34 13.17
CA ARG A 286 19.93 -15.42 11.70
C ARG A 286 20.33 -16.81 11.20
N LYS A 287 21.35 -17.42 11.82
CA LYS A 287 21.80 -18.78 11.50
C LYS A 287 20.70 -19.81 11.76
N SER A 288 20.01 -19.71 12.90
CA SER A 288 18.87 -20.59 13.23
C SER A 288 17.75 -20.45 12.19
N PHE A 289 17.40 -19.22 11.84
CA PHE A 289 16.40 -18.93 10.81
C PHE A 289 16.78 -19.56 9.46
N ARG A 290 18.04 -19.48 9.03
CA ARG A 290 18.49 -20.11 7.78
C ARG A 290 18.53 -21.64 7.87
N ASN A 291 18.94 -22.20 9.01
CA ASN A 291 19.03 -23.63 9.22
C ASN A 291 17.66 -24.33 9.12
N GLY A 292 16.58 -23.63 9.46
CA GLY A 292 15.22 -24.12 9.25
C GLY A 292 14.77 -24.14 7.78
N ARG A 293 15.62 -23.69 6.84
CA ARG A 293 15.40 -23.70 5.38
C ARG A 293 14.08 -23.03 5.00
N PRO A 294 13.94 -21.71 5.26
CA PRO A 294 12.72 -20.97 4.93
C PRO A 294 12.40 -21.14 3.44
N PRO A 295 11.14 -21.43 3.07
CA PRO A 295 10.76 -21.68 1.69
C PRO A 295 10.59 -20.36 0.93
N THR A 296 11.69 -19.63 0.72
CA THR A 296 11.74 -18.37 -0.04
C THR A 296 12.87 -18.37 -1.06
N LYS A 297 12.71 -17.58 -2.12
CA LYS A 297 13.75 -17.32 -3.13
C LYS A 297 14.50 -16.01 -2.89
N LEU A 298 14.06 -15.18 -1.94
CA LEU A 298 14.72 -13.93 -1.63
C LEU A 298 16.11 -14.16 -1.03
N PRO A 299 17.09 -13.28 -1.30
CA PRO A 299 18.43 -13.41 -0.74
C PRO A 299 18.43 -13.12 0.76
N LEU A 300 18.73 -14.14 1.56
CA LEU A 300 18.82 -14.03 3.02
C LEU A 300 20.15 -13.39 3.43
N SER A 301 20.12 -12.49 4.42
CA SER A 301 21.34 -11.95 5.03
C SER A 301 22.17 -13.08 5.65
N GLU A 302 23.50 -12.95 5.60
CA GLU A 302 24.47 -13.83 6.27
C GLU A 302 24.61 -13.54 7.76
#